data_AF-A0A645CCQ7-F1
#
_entry.id   AF-A0A645CCQ7-F1
#
_cell.length_a   1.000
_cell.length_b   1.000
_cell.length_c   1.000
_cell.angle_alpha   90.00
_cell.angle_beta   90.00
_cell.angle_gamma   90.00
#
_symmetry.space_group_name_H-M   'P 1'
#
loop_
_entity.id
_entity.type
_entity.pdbx_description
1 polymer ?
#
loop_
_entity_poly.entity_id
_entity_poly.type
_entity_poly.pdbx_seq_one_letter_code
_entity_poly.pdbx_strand_id
1 'polypeptide(L)'
;MVQPGARVDASAPLVRVADPKALELDLLLGREVPLPAVGDSVQVITRGAAGRVEGIAPVGDGSAGMRVRVALTKSGDLRLGESVTALLTLKDSDTDKAQSKAGNRLRIPASALVYWQGQTGVFIRTDKSVRFAPLSVETRDEATAVVRGVLPANAGIAIAGIAALKNLLSGGQ
;
A
#
# COMPACT_ATOMS: atom_id res chain seq x y z
N MET A 1 -25.51 30.05 12.24
CA MET A 1 -26.70 29.78 13.09
C MET A 1 -27.68 30.91 12.89
N VAL A 2 -28.97 30.60 12.73
CA VAL A 2 -30.02 31.62 12.59
C VAL A 2 -30.32 32.21 13.97
N GLN A 3 -30.40 33.55 14.04
CA GLN A 3 -30.66 34.28 15.27
C GLN A 3 -32.16 34.59 15.41
N PRO A 4 -32.68 34.70 16.64
CA PRO A 4 -34.06 35.14 16.86
C PRO A 4 -34.34 36.48 16.14
N GLY A 5 -35.47 36.56 15.42
CA GLY A 5 -35.88 37.76 14.68
C GLY A 5 -35.27 37.91 13.28
N ALA A 6 -34.33 37.04 12.87
CA ALA A 6 -33.82 37.03 11.51
C ALA A 6 -34.88 36.53 10.52
N ARG A 7 -35.09 37.24 9.41
CA ARG A 7 -35.86 36.70 8.26
C ARG A 7 -35.04 35.60 7.60
N VAL A 8 -35.67 34.48 7.32
CA VAL A 8 -35.06 33.33 6.65
C VAL A 8 -35.83 32.98 5.38
N ASP A 9 -35.09 32.61 4.35
CA ASP A 9 -35.66 32.06 3.13
C ASP A 9 -36.26 30.67 3.43
N ALA A 10 -37.36 30.32 2.77
CA ALA A 10 -38.04 29.04 2.97
C ALA A 10 -37.13 27.83 2.65
N SER A 11 -36.14 28.02 1.78
CA SER A 11 -35.18 26.98 1.37
C SER A 11 -33.89 26.96 2.20
N ALA A 12 -33.69 27.91 3.11
CA ALA A 12 -32.46 28.02 3.87
C ALA A 12 -32.39 26.99 5.01
N PRO A 13 -31.36 26.13 5.08
CA PRO A 13 -31.20 25.21 6.19
C PRO A 13 -30.87 25.96 7.48
N LEU A 14 -31.74 25.88 8.48
CA LEU A 14 -31.58 26.61 9.74
C LEU A 14 -30.56 25.95 10.68
N VAL A 15 -30.53 24.62 10.67
CA VAL A 15 -29.65 23.78 11.48
C VAL A 15 -29.18 22.58 10.65
N ARG A 16 -27.92 22.19 10.81
CA ARG A 16 -27.39 20.92 10.29
C ARG A 16 -26.99 20.07 11.47
N VAL A 17 -27.55 18.86 11.55
CA VAL A 17 -27.27 17.89 12.60
C VAL A 17 -26.49 16.74 11.97
N ALA A 18 -25.39 16.35 12.60
CA ALA A 18 -24.61 15.17 12.23
C ALA A 18 -24.71 14.13 13.35
N ASP A 19 -24.78 12.85 12.99
CA ASP A 19 -24.74 11.76 13.96
C ASP A 19 -23.28 11.45 14.33
N PRO A 20 -22.83 11.72 15.55
CA PRO A 20 -21.46 11.43 15.97
C PRO A 20 -21.20 9.93 16.20
N LYS A 21 -22.21 9.06 16.14
CA LYS A 21 -22.03 7.60 16.23
C LYS A 21 -21.72 6.98 14.86
N ALA A 22 -22.15 7.62 13.78
CA ALA A 22 -21.83 7.23 12.40
C ALA A 22 -20.44 7.75 12.00
N LEU A 23 -19.41 7.37 12.77
CA LEU A 23 -18.03 7.73 12.44
C LEU A 23 -17.54 6.84 11.29
N GLU A 24 -16.88 7.48 10.33
CA GLU A 24 -16.15 6.83 9.25
C GLU A 24 -14.68 7.23 9.34
N LEU A 25 -13.82 6.34 8.84
CA LEU A 25 -12.41 6.64 8.62
C LEU A 25 -12.19 6.96 7.15
N ASP A 26 -11.52 8.08 6.88
CA ASP A 26 -11.11 8.47 5.54
C ASP A 26 -9.58 8.38 5.42
N LEU A 27 -9.10 7.49 4.55
CA LEU A 27 -7.67 7.25 4.34
C LEU A 27 -7.25 7.77 2.98
N LEU A 28 -6.12 8.48 2.95
CA LEU A 28 -5.45 8.87 1.71
C LEU A 28 -4.28 7.92 1.45
N LEU A 29 -4.34 7.21 0.32
CA LEU A 29 -3.29 6.30 -0.11
C LEU A 29 -2.54 6.87 -1.31
N GLY A 30 -1.22 6.76 -1.29
CA GLY A 30 -0.38 7.05 -2.45
C GLY A 30 -0.46 5.95 -3.52
N ARG A 31 0.05 6.23 -4.72
CA ARG A 31 0.00 5.32 -5.90
C ARG A 31 0.87 4.08 -5.73
N GLU A 32 1.86 4.17 -4.88
CA GLU A 32 2.81 3.10 -4.57
C GLU A 32 2.17 1.99 -3.75
N VAL A 33 1.10 2.29 -2.99
CA VAL A 33 0.39 1.31 -2.16
C VAL A 33 -0.52 0.44 -3.05
N PRO A 34 -0.54 -0.90 -2.87
CA PRO A 34 -1.53 -1.74 -3.54
C PRO A 34 -2.95 -1.27 -3.25
N LEU A 35 -3.80 -1.26 -4.28
CA LEU A 35 -5.18 -0.80 -4.14
C LEU A 35 -5.96 -1.78 -3.25
N PRO A 36 -6.61 -1.32 -2.17
CA PRO A 36 -7.48 -2.18 -1.39
C PRO A 36 -8.72 -2.62 -2.16
N ALA A 37 -9.38 -3.65 -1.66
CA ALA A 37 -10.69 -4.07 -2.08
C ALA A 37 -11.75 -3.72 -1.03
N VAL A 38 -13.00 -3.57 -1.48
CA VAL A 38 -14.13 -3.45 -0.56
C VAL A 38 -14.18 -4.70 0.33
N GLY A 39 -14.31 -4.48 1.64
CA GLY A 39 -14.31 -5.54 2.64
C GLY A 39 -12.95 -5.90 3.23
N ASP A 40 -11.85 -5.26 2.79
CA ASP A 40 -10.57 -5.27 3.47
C ASP A 40 -10.69 -4.69 4.88
N SER A 41 -9.91 -5.22 5.83
CA SER A 41 -10.04 -4.83 7.23
C SER A 41 -9.11 -3.70 7.60
N VAL A 42 -9.60 -2.78 8.43
CA VAL A 42 -8.84 -1.64 8.93
C VAL A 42 -8.92 -1.59 10.44
N GLN A 43 -7.81 -1.30 11.10
CA GLN A 43 -7.72 -1.21 12.56
C GLN A 43 -6.99 0.05 13.00
N VAL A 44 -7.47 0.68 14.07
CA VAL A 44 -6.78 1.76 14.78
C VAL A 44 -6.45 1.23 16.18
N ILE A 45 -5.28 0.62 16.30
CA ILE A 45 -4.86 -0.12 17.51
C ILE A 45 -4.90 0.79 18.75
N THR A 46 -4.40 2.02 18.61
CA THR A 46 -4.31 3.01 19.71
C THR A 46 -5.66 3.45 20.28
N ARG A 47 -6.75 3.26 19.53
CA ARG A 47 -8.12 3.65 19.91
C ARG A 47 -9.06 2.46 20.06
N GLY A 48 -8.55 1.23 19.88
CA GLY A 48 -9.36 0.02 19.91
C GLY A 48 -10.49 -0.01 18.87
N ALA A 49 -10.32 0.73 17.77
CA ALA A 49 -11.31 0.84 16.71
C ALA A 49 -11.01 -0.11 15.54
N ALA A 50 -12.06 -0.58 14.88
CA ALA A 50 -11.95 -1.49 13.75
C ALA A 50 -13.07 -1.24 12.74
N GLY A 51 -12.80 -1.53 11.48
CA GLY A 51 -13.73 -1.32 10.40
C GLY A 51 -13.35 -2.08 9.14
N ARG A 52 -14.09 -1.80 8.07
CA ARG A 52 -13.87 -2.39 6.75
C ARG A 52 -13.95 -1.33 5.68
N VAL A 53 -13.17 -1.50 4.62
CA VAL A 53 -13.26 -0.66 3.43
C VAL A 53 -14.65 -0.80 2.81
N GLU A 54 -15.34 0.32 2.65
CA GLU A 54 -16.67 0.39 2.04
C GLU A 54 -16.61 1.02 0.64
N GLY A 55 -15.72 1.98 0.43
CA GLY A 55 -15.62 2.71 -0.83
C GLY A 55 -14.21 3.17 -1.13
N ILE A 56 -13.91 3.28 -2.41
CA ILE A 56 -12.60 3.70 -2.92
C ILE A 56 -12.85 4.65 -4.09
N ALA A 57 -12.21 5.83 -4.07
CA ALA A 57 -12.36 6.84 -5.11
C ALA A 57 -11.01 7.51 -5.41
N PRO A 58 -10.70 7.83 -6.68
CA PRO A 58 -9.50 8.61 -7.01
C PRO A 58 -9.62 10.03 -6.47
N VAL A 59 -8.49 10.62 -6.07
CA VAL A 59 -8.45 12.01 -5.61
C VAL A 59 -8.18 12.93 -6.79
N GLY A 60 -9.06 13.93 -6.98
CA GLY A 60 -9.00 14.90 -8.07
C GLY A 60 -8.10 16.11 -7.80
N ASP A 61 -7.22 16.06 -6.80
CA ASP A 61 -6.37 17.18 -6.36
C ASP A 61 -4.97 17.19 -6.99
N GLY A 62 -4.72 16.29 -7.95
CA GLY A 62 -3.42 16.16 -8.63
C GLY A 62 -2.37 15.37 -7.85
N SER A 63 -2.63 14.96 -6.60
CA SER A 63 -1.75 14.03 -5.84
C SER A 63 -1.70 12.63 -6.45
N ALA A 64 -2.63 12.34 -7.36
CA ALA A 64 -2.87 11.05 -7.99
C ALA A 64 -3.07 9.91 -6.97
N GLY A 65 -3.42 10.25 -5.72
CA GLY A 65 -3.75 9.30 -4.66
C GLY A 65 -5.17 8.74 -4.77
N MET A 66 -5.45 7.79 -3.89
CA MET A 66 -6.76 7.17 -3.72
C MET A 66 -7.31 7.50 -2.34
N ARG A 67 -8.58 7.90 -2.29
CA ARG A 67 -9.35 8.08 -1.08
C ARG A 67 -10.10 6.79 -0.76
N VAL A 68 -9.93 6.27 0.45
CA VAL A 68 -10.52 5.02 0.91
C VAL A 68 -11.42 5.33 2.11
N ARG A 69 -12.72 5.07 1.93
CA ARG A 69 -13.72 5.17 3.00
C ARG A 69 -13.85 3.85 3.73
N VAL A 70 -13.80 3.93 5.04
CA VAL A 70 -13.85 2.78 5.93
C VAL A 70 -15.03 2.95 6.88
N ALA A 71 -16.00 2.05 6.75
CA ALA A 71 -17.10 1.92 7.69
C ALA A 71 -16.57 1.28 8.98
N LEU A 72 -16.78 1.95 10.11
CA LEU A 72 -16.39 1.43 11.42
C LEU A 72 -17.40 0.39 11.91
N THR A 73 -16.93 -0.83 12.13
CA THR A 73 -17.71 -1.86 12.84
C THR A 73 -17.60 -1.70 14.35
N LYS A 74 -16.49 -1.08 14.81
CA LYS A 74 -16.25 -0.68 16.19
C LYS A 74 -15.54 0.67 16.19
N SER A 75 -16.19 1.70 16.71
CA SER A 75 -15.64 3.06 16.76
C SER A 75 -14.58 3.26 17.84
N GLY A 76 -14.62 2.47 18.92
CA GLY A 76 -13.70 2.64 20.05
C GLY A 76 -13.80 4.06 20.63
N ASP A 77 -12.65 4.65 20.95
CA ASP A 77 -12.56 6.01 21.52
C ASP A 77 -12.26 7.10 20.47
N LEU A 78 -12.53 6.82 19.19
CA LEU A 78 -12.31 7.78 18.10
C LEU A 78 -13.20 9.02 18.22
N ARG A 79 -12.64 10.18 17.86
CA ARG A 79 -13.37 11.46 17.82
C ARG A 79 -13.48 12.00 16.40
N LEU A 80 -14.56 12.73 16.13
CA LEU A 80 -14.76 13.42 14.86
C LEU A 80 -13.63 14.42 14.61
N GLY A 81 -13.04 14.37 13.41
CA GLY A 81 -11.93 15.25 13.00
C GLY A 81 -10.57 14.83 13.56
N GLU A 82 -10.47 13.73 14.31
CA GLU A 82 -9.20 13.19 14.79
C GLU A 82 -8.38 12.61 13.63
N SER A 83 -7.09 12.95 13.58
CA SER A 83 -6.13 12.28 12.68
C SER A 83 -5.49 11.10 13.41
N VAL A 84 -5.57 9.91 12.81
CA VAL A 84 -5.07 8.67 13.41
C VAL A 84 -4.27 7.84 12.41
N THR A 85 -3.36 7.03 12.92
CA THR A 85 -2.67 6.01 12.12
C THR A 85 -3.49 4.71 12.17
N ALA A 86 -3.86 4.23 10.99
CA ALA A 86 -4.60 2.98 10.83
C ALA A 86 -3.74 1.91 10.15
N LEU A 87 -3.94 0.66 10.54
CA LEU A 87 -3.40 -0.51 9.86
C LEU A 87 -4.46 -1.05 8.90
N LEU A 88 -4.16 -0.99 7.60
CA LEU A 88 -4.96 -1.59 6.54
C LEU A 88 -4.40 -2.97 6.21
N THR A 89 -5.23 -4.00 6.40
CA THR A 89 -4.90 -5.38 6.00
C THR A 89 -5.68 -5.72 4.75
N LEU A 90 -4.94 -5.92 3.66
CA LEU A 90 -5.48 -6.32 2.38
C LEU A 90 -5.83 -7.81 2.47
N LYS A 91 -7.06 -8.18 2.12
CA LYS A 91 -7.36 -9.60 1.92
C LYS A 91 -6.60 -10.03 0.68
N ASP A 92 -5.67 -10.97 0.85
CA ASP A 92 -5.08 -11.68 -0.27
C ASP A 92 -6.22 -12.18 -1.16
N SER A 93 -6.27 -11.65 -2.38
CA SER A 93 -7.19 -12.11 -3.41
C SER A 93 -6.61 -13.43 -3.91
N ASP A 94 -6.85 -14.53 -3.20
CA ASP A 94 -6.27 -15.85 -3.48
C ASP A 94 -4.74 -15.81 -3.60
N THR A 95 -4.05 -16.29 -2.57
CA THR A 95 -2.62 -16.60 -2.51
C THR A 95 -2.08 -17.55 -3.60
N ASP A 96 -2.81 -17.75 -4.70
CA ASP A 96 -2.35 -18.47 -5.90
C ASP A 96 -2.84 -17.86 -7.24
N LYS A 97 -3.71 -16.83 -7.26
CA LYS A 97 -4.30 -16.32 -8.52
C LYS A 97 -4.26 -14.80 -8.71
N ALA A 98 -4.13 -13.96 -7.67
CA ALA A 98 -3.90 -12.52 -7.88
C ALA A 98 -2.43 -12.17 -8.19
N GLN A 99 -1.48 -13.09 -8.00
CA GLN A 99 -0.12 -12.95 -8.56
C GLN A 99 -0.12 -13.02 -10.10
N SER A 100 -1.16 -13.58 -10.73
CA SER A 100 -1.19 -13.78 -12.18
C SER A 100 -1.79 -12.64 -12.99
N LYS A 101 -2.34 -11.58 -12.37
CA LYS A 101 -2.92 -10.43 -13.12
C LYS A 101 -2.37 -9.05 -12.76
N ALA A 102 -1.73 -8.88 -11.62
CA ALA A 102 -0.87 -7.74 -11.31
C ALA A 102 0.56 -8.27 -11.25
N GLY A 103 1.18 -8.48 -12.42
CA GLY A 103 2.42 -9.24 -12.58
C GLY A 103 3.41 -9.04 -11.43
N ASN A 104 3.62 -10.09 -10.64
CA ASN A 104 4.50 -10.21 -9.48
C ASN A 104 5.21 -8.93 -9.04
N ARG A 105 4.48 -8.05 -8.35
CA ARG A 105 5.03 -6.90 -7.65
C ARG A 105 5.60 -7.36 -6.31
N LEU A 106 6.91 -7.23 -6.13
CA LEU A 106 7.65 -7.71 -4.98
C LEU A 106 8.35 -6.54 -4.29
N ARG A 107 8.39 -6.56 -2.96
CA ARG A 107 9.21 -5.63 -2.17
C ARG A 107 10.46 -6.34 -1.71
N ILE A 108 11.63 -5.81 -2.06
CA ILE A 108 12.95 -6.37 -1.72
C ILE A 108 13.81 -5.29 -1.06
N PRO A 109 14.85 -5.66 -0.29
CA PRO A 109 15.83 -4.69 0.21
C PRO A 109 16.50 -3.95 -0.95
N ALA A 110 16.69 -2.63 -0.82
CA ALA A 110 17.33 -1.83 -1.86
C ALA A 110 18.79 -2.28 -2.12
N SER A 111 19.46 -2.84 -1.10
CA SER A 111 20.80 -3.42 -1.21
C SER A 111 20.88 -4.65 -2.09
N ALA A 112 19.77 -5.35 -2.35
CA ALA A 112 19.73 -6.55 -3.19
C ALA A 112 19.73 -6.24 -4.70
N LEU A 113 19.40 -4.99 -5.08
CA LEU A 113 19.30 -4.59 -6.48
C LEU A 113 20.68 -4.42 -7.12
N VAL A 114 20.84 -4.99 -8.30
CA VAL A 114 22.09 -4.98 -9.06
C VAL A 114 21.83 -4.56 -10.48
N TYR A 115 22.73 -3.74 -11.03
CA TYR A 115 22.79 -3.47 -12.46
C TYR A 115 23.87 -4.32 -13.12
N TRP A 116 23.48 -5.23 -14.01
CA TRP A 116 24.38 -6.14 -14.69
C TRP A 116 23.97 -6.31 -16.16
N GLN A 117 24.94 -6.24 -17.07
CA GLN A 117 24.75 -6.39 -18.52
C GLN A 117 23.60 -5.53 -19.11
N GLY A 118 23.48 -4.28 -18.65
CA GLY A 118 22.45 -3.36 -19.16
C GLY A 118 21.08 -3.51 -18.51
N GLN A 119 20.89 -4.47 -17.60
CA GLN A 119 19.62 -4.76 -16.94
C GLN A 119 19.73 -4.62 -15.42
N THR A 120 18.64 -4.15 -14.80
CA THR A 120 18.50 -4.18 -13.35
C THR A 120 17.87 -5.50 -12.93
N GLY A 121 18.29 -6.05 -11.79
CA GLY A 121 17.79 -7.32 -11.29
C GLY A 121 18.37 -7.68 -9.94
N VAL A 122 18.24 -8.95 -9.57
CA VAL A 122 18.77 -9.51 -8.32
C VAL A 122 19.50 -10.82 -8.59
N PHE A 123 20.41 -11.18 -7.71
CA PHE A 123 21.00 -12.51 -7.70
C PHE A 123 20.19 -13.44 -6.80
N ILE A 124 19.71 -14.54 -7.38
CA ILE A 124 18.98 -15.60 -6.67
C ILE A 124 19.87 -16.81 -6.48
N ARG A 125 19.79 -17.42 -5.29
CA ARG A 125 20.42 -18.72 -5.00
C ARG A 125 19.62 -19.83 -5.66
N THR A 126 20.31 -20.69 -6.40
CA THR A 126 19.83 -22.01 -6.83
C THR A 126 20.56 -23.09 -6.01
N ASP A 127 20.17 -24.35 -6.12
CA ASP A 127 20.71 -25.44 -5.28
C ASP A 127 22.25 -25.54 -5.30
N LYS A 128 22.89 -25.18 -6.43
CA LYS A 128 24.35 -25.29 -6.62
C LYS A 128 25.01 -24.04 -7.19
N SER A 129 24.25 -22.98 -7.49
CA SER A 129 24.79 -21.78 -8.13
C SER A 129 24.03 -20.52 -7.75
N VAL A 130 24.48 -19.40 -8.28
CA VAL A 130 23.78 -18.12 -8.21
C VAL A 130 23.44 -17.70 -9.63
N ARG A 131 22.21 -17.25 -9.85
CA ARG A 131 21.71 -16.79 -11.15
C ARG A 131 21.25 -15.35 -11.04
N PHE A 132 21.49 -14.56 -12.09
CA PHE A 132 20.86 -13.24 -12.24
C PHE A 132 19.41 -13.38 -12.72
N ALA A 133 18.48 -12.77 -11.98
CA ALA A 133 17.08 -12.65 -12.33
C ALA A 133 16.79 -11.17 -12.66
N PRO A 134 16.49 -10.83 -13.93
CA PRO A 134 16.18 -9.45 -14.32
C PRO A 134 14.83 -9.03 -13.75
N LEU A 135 14.76 -7.81 -13.22
CA LEU A 135 13.55 -7.23 -12.62
C LEU A 135 13.36 -5.78 -13.07
N SER A 136 12.12 -5.41 -13.33
CA SER A 136 11.79 -4.01 -13.59
C SER A 136 11.60 -3.28 -12.26
N VAL A 137 12.33 -2.19 -12.03
CA VAL A 137 12.18 -1.39 -10.82
C VAL A 137 11.06 -0.38 -11.04
N GLU A 138 10.05 -0.38 -10.18
CA GLU A 138 9.00 0.63 -10.23
C GLU A 138 9.32 1.81 -9.32
N THR A 139 9.73 1.54 -8.09
CA THR A 139 10.12 2.55 -7.11
C THR A 139 11.23 2.02 -6.22
N ARG A 140 12.08 2.93 -5.74
CA ARG A 140 13.20 2.62 -4.86
C ARG A 140 13.35 3.74 -3.83
N ASP A 141 13.45 3.35 -2.57
CA ASP A 141 13.87 4.20 -1.46
C ASP A 141 15.23 3.71 -0.92
N GLU A 142 15.69 4.29 0.20
CA GLU A 142 17.00 3.99 0.78
C GLU A 142 17.08 2.57 1.39
N ALA A 143 15.96 2.04 1.90
CA ALA A 143 15.90 0.74 2.57
C ALA A 143 15.33 -0.37 1.67
N THR A 144 14.35 -0.05 0.83
CA THR A 144 13.54 -0.99 0.06
C THR A 144 13.33 -0.55 -1.38
N ALA A 145 13.07 -1.53 -2.25
CA ALA A 145 12.67 -1.29 -3.62
C ALA A 145 11.46 -2.15 -3.97
N VAL A 146 10.54 -1.58 -4.74
CA VAL A 146 9.39 -2.27 -5.31
C VAL A 146 9.70 -2.60 -6.75
N VAL A 147 9.70 -3.89 -7.05
CA VAL A 147 10.12 -4.46 -8.33
C VAL A 147 9.01 -5.30 -8.92
N ARG A 148 9.01 -5.42 -10.25
CA ARG A 148 8.10 -6.23 -11.02
C ARG A 148 8.87 -7.32 -11.74
N GLY A 149 8.49 -8.57 -11.51
CA GLY A 149 9.05 -9.73 -12.22
C GLY A 149 8.84 -11.04 -11.47
N VAL A 150 9.06 -12.16 -12.16
CA VAL A 150 8.76 -13.49 -11.63
C VAL A 150 9.99 -14.03 -10.89
N LEU A 151 9.85 -14.24 -9.57
CA LEU A 151 10.79 -15.02 -8.77
C LEU A 151 10.16 -16.35 -8.36
N PRO A 152 10.94 -17.43 -8.23
CA PRO A 152 10.48 -18.66 -7.61
C PRO A 152 9.93 -18.40 -6.19
N ALA A 153 8.90 -19.15 -5.80
CA ALA A 153 8.43 -19.15 -4.42
C ALA A 153 9.60 -19.52 -3.48
N ASN A 154 9.80 -18.72 -2.43
CA ASN A 154 10.90 -18.86 -1.46
C ASN A 154 12.32 -18.74 -2.04
N ALA A 155 12.50 -18.01 -3.15
CA ALA A 155 13.83 -17.73 -3.68
C ALA A 155 14.70 -16.95 -2.68
N GLY A 156 15.88 -17.48 -2.37
CA GLY A 156 16.88 -16.78 -1.56
C GLY A 156 17.56 -15.69 -2.39
N ILE A 157 17.44 -14.44 -1.96
CA ILE A 157 18.03 -13.27 -2.64
C ILE A 157 19.32 -12.87 -1.94
N ALA A 158 20.38 -12.60 -2.72
CA ALA A 158 21.63 -12.07 -2.16
C ALA A 158 21.47 -10.58 -1.79
N ILE A 159 21.73 -10.26 -0.51
CA ILE A 159 21.67 -8.89 0.03
C ILE A 159 23.05 -8.30 0.36
N ALA A 160 24.10 -9.10 0.24
CA ALA A 160 25.49 -8.74 0.53
C ALA A 160 26.45 -9.52 -0.39
N GLY A 161 27.70 -9.06 -0.50
CA GLY A 161 28.71 -9.73 -1.33
C GLY A 161 28.45 -9.67 -2.84
N ILE A 162 27.59 -8.75 -3.28
CA ILE A 162 27.14 -8.61 -4.69
C ILE A 162 28.30 -8.42 -5.67
N ALA A 163 29.32 -7.64 -5.29
CA ALA A 163 30.51 -7.43 -6.12
C ALA A 163 31.26 -8.74 -6.40
N ALA A 164 31.40 -9.61 -5.38
CA ALA A 164 32.03 -10.92 -5.55
C ALA A 164 31.19 -11.84 -6.45
N LEU A 165 29.86 -11.81 -6.32
CA LEU A 165 28.96 -12.58 -7.19
C LEU A 165 29.04 -12.12 -8.66
N LYS A 166 29.13 -10.81 -8.88
CA LYS A 166 29.33 -10.24 -10.23
C LYS A 166 30.63 -10.74 -10.84
N ASN A 167 31.73 -10.75 -10.07
CA ASN A 167 33.02 -11.25 -10.53
C ASN A 167 32.97 -12.75 -10.86
N LEU A 168 32.32 -13.57 -10.03
CA LEU A 168 32.17 -15.00 -10.27
C LEU A 168 31.37 -15.30 -11.55
N LEU A 169 30.36 -14.48 -11.87
CA LEU A 169 29.55 -14.63 -13.08
C LEU A 169 30.20 -14.04 -14.34
N SER A 170 31.08 -13.05 -14.18
CA SER A 170 31.83 -12.44 -15.29
C SER A 170 33.19 -13.07 -15.56
N GLY A 171 33.69 -13.93 -14.66
CA GLY A 171 35.09 -14.36 -14.62
C GLY A 171 35.29 -15.86 -14.37
N GLY A 172 34.50 -16.72 -15.02
CA GLY A 172 34.88 -18.12 -15.22
C GLY A 172 35.86 -18.27 -16.39
N GLN A 173 37.01 -17.61 -16.31
CA GLN A 173 38.20 -17.90 -17.13
C GLN A 173 39.37 -18.25 -16.22
#